data_AF-A0AAW6XLQ5-F1
#
_entry.id   AF-A0AAW6XLQ5-F1
#
_cell.length_a   1.000
_cell.length_b   1.000
_cell.length_c   1.000
_cell.angle_alpha   90.00
_cell.angle_beta   90.00
_cell.angle_gamma   90.00
#
_symmetry.space_group_name_H-M   'P 1'
#
loop_
_entity.id
_entity.type
_entity.pdbx_description
1 polymer ?
#
loop_
_entity_poly.entity_id
_entity_poly.type
_entity_poly.pdbx_seq_one_letter_code
_entity_poly.pdbx_strand_id
1 'polypeptide(L)' 'MSKQDKKFVLAMAQSSNERVTIKEIREKLDRPSNFIANYRRRLLDDEIIKATNYGEVAFTLPFF' A
#
# COMPACT_ATOMS: atom_id res chain seq x y z
N MET A 1 -7.38 9.98 -8.28
CA MET A 1 -6.41 8.86 -8.24
C MET A 1 -5.34 9.02 -9.31
N SER A 2 -4.09 9.19 -8.90
CA SER A 2 -2.89 9.23 -9.75
C SER A 2 -2.53 7.83 -10.28
N LYS A 3 -1.80 7.75 -11.40
CA LYS A 3 -1.26 6.48 -11.95
C LYS A 3 -0.40 5.73 -10.93
N GLN A 4 0.18 6.44 -9.97
CA GLN A 4 1.06 5.90 -8.94
C GLN A 4 0.28 5.24 -7.80
N ASP A 5 -0.86 5.81 -7.39
CA ASP A 5 -1.78 5.23 -6.41
C ASP A 5 -2.22 3.83 -6.87
N LYS A 6 -2.58 3.72 -8.16
CA LYS A 6 -2.96 2.44 -8.78
C LYS A 6 -1.84 1.41 -8.73
N LYS A 7 -0.59 1.82 -8.97
CA LYS A 7 0.58 0.93 -8.87
C LYS A 7 0.80 0.44 -7.44
N PHE A 8 0.57 1.29 -6.45
CA PHE A 8 0.68 0.92 -5.04
C PHE A 8 -0.38 -0.13 -4.66
N VAL A 9 -1.64 0.14 -4.99
CA VAL A 9 -2.75 -0.79 -4.77
C VAL A 9 -2.52 -2.11 -5.53
N LEU A 10 -2.02 -2.06 -6.76
CA LEU A 10 -1.69 -3.25 -7.53
C LEU A 10 -0.55 -4.06 -6.89
N ALA A 11 0.49 -3.39 -6.40
CA ALA A 11 1.60 -4.05 -5.71
C ALA A 11 1.12 -4.75 -4.42
N MET A 12 0.17 -4.13 -3.70
CA MET A 12 -0.51 -4.75 -2.56
C MET A 12 -1.37 -5.95 -2.98
N ALA A 13 -2.17 -5.83 -4.04
CA ALA A 13 -3.01 -6.93 -4.55
C ALA A 13 -2.19 -8.12 -5.09
N GLN A 14 -0.98 -7.86 -5.60
CA GLN A 14 -0.03 -8.89 -5.99
C GLN A 14 0.68 -9.55 -4.81
N SER A 15 0.60 -8.96 -3.60
CA SER A 15 1.08 -9.64 -2.40
C SER A 15 -0.05 -10.53 -1.89
N SER A 16 0.19 -11.84 -1.84
CA SER A 16 -0.79 -12.83 -1.39
C SER A 16 -1.17 -12.71 0.08
N ASN A 17 -0.58 -11.77 0.81
CA ASN A 17 -0.80 -11.55 2.23
C ASN A 17 -1.80 -10.41 2.43
N GLU A 18 -2.75 -10.58 3.35
CA GLU A 18 -3.68 -9.52 3.78
C GLU A 18 -2.94 -8.29 4.33
N ARG A 19 -1.74 -8.50 4.89
CA ARG A 19 -0.86 -7.46 5.42
C ARG A 19 0.39 -7.42 4.57
N VAL A 20 0.64 -6.26 3.99
CA VAL A 20 1.81 -6.05 3.14
C VAL A 20 2.72 -5.06 3.81
N THR A 21 4.00 -5.40 3.89
CA THR A 21 4.99 -4.50 4.46
C THR A 21 5.36 -3.42 3.45
N ILE A 22 5.66 -2.22 3.95
CA ILE A 22 6.16 -1.13 3.11
C ILE A 22 7.47 -1.53 2.40
N LYS A 23 8.26 -2.40 3.02
CA LYS A 23 9.48 -2.95 2.43
C LYS A 23 9.20 -3.79 1.19
N GLU A 24 8.24 -4.72 1.24
CA GLU A 24 7.86 -5.53 0.08
C GLU A 24 7.29 -4.66 -1.06
N ILE A 25 6.46 -3.68 -0.73
CA ILE A 25 5.89 -2.78 -1.74
C ILE A 25 7.01 -1.96 -2.40
N ARG A 26 8.02 -1.56 -1.63
CA ARG A 26 9.21 -0.86 -2.12
C ARG A 26 10.02 -1.72 -3.07
N GLU A 27 10.29 -2.97 -2.70
CA GLU A 27 11.03 -3.93 -3.52
C GLU A 27 10.27 -4.24 -4.82
N LYS A 28 8.95 -4.40 -4.77
CA LYS A 28 8.12 -4.64 -5.97
C LYS A 28 8.04 -3.44 -6.92
N LEU A 29 7.96 -2.22 -6.37
CA LEU A 29 7.82 -1.01 -7.19
C LEU A 29 9.16 -0.47 -7.68
N ASP A 30 10.28 -0.89 -7.07
CA ASP A 30 11.60 -0.30 -7.27
C ASP A 30 11.56 1.24 -7.17
N ARG A 31 11.02 1.72 -6.03
CA ARG A 31 10.81 3.15 -5.77
C ARG A 31 11.39 3.57 -4.41
N PRO A 32 11.81 4.84 -4.27
CA PRO A 32 12.37 5.34 -3.01
C PRO A 32 11.31 5.46 -1.90
N SER A 33 11.72 5.37 -0.63
CA SER A 33 10.81 5.41 0.52
C SER A 33 9.93 6.66 0.59
N ASN A 34 10.43 7.82 0.15
CA ASN A 34 9.69 9.09 0.12
C ASN A 34 8.46 9.03 -0.78
N PHE A 35 8.56 8.25 -1.86
CA PHE A 35 7.43 8.02 -2.75
C PHE A 35 6.34 7.29 -1.97
N ILE A 36 6.66 6.15 -1.37
CA ILE A 36 5.69 5.32 -0.64
C ILE A 36 5.05 6.06 0.53
N ALA A 37 5.81 6.86 1.29
CA ALA A 37 5.27 7.59 2.44
C ALA A 37 4.11 8.52 2.05
N ASN A 38 4.22 9.24 0.93
CA ASN A 38 3.17 10.13 0.43
C ASN A 38 1.94 9.36 -0.04
N TYR A 39 2.11 8.25 -0.76
CA TYR A 39 0.98 7.44 -1.23
C TYR A 39 0.29 6.68 -0.11
N ARG A 40 1.05 6.16 0.85
CA ARG A 40 0.51 5.54 2.06
C ARG A 40 -0.44 6.50 2.76
N ARG A 41 -0.02 7.75 2.96
CA ARG A 41 -0.86 8.77 3.62
C ARG A 41 -2.14 9.04 2.84
N ARG A 42 -2.04 9.25 1.54
CA ARG A 42 -3.22 9.46 0.67
C ARG A 42 -4.19 8.29 0.68
N LEU A 43 -3.70 7.05 0.61
CA LEU A 43 -4.56 5.87 0.60
C LEU A 43 -5.17 5.56 1.97
N LEU A 44 -4.51 5.98 3.06
CA LEU A 44 -5.09 5.98 4.40
C LEU A 44 -6.19 7.04 4.50
N ASP A 45 -5.93 8.25 4.02
CA ASP A 45 -6.89 9.36 4.01
C ASP A 45 -8.11 9.03 3.13
N ASP A 46 -7.91 8.33 2.01
CA ASP A 46 -8.97 7.85 1.11
C ASP A 46 -9.68 6.58 1.65
N GLU A 47 -9.32 6.10 2.84
CA GLU A 47 -9.86 4.87 3.47
C GLU A 47 -9.76 3.61 2.57
N ILE A 48 -8.80 3.55 1.65
CA ILE A 48 -8.55 2.39 0.78
C ILE A 48 -7.67 1.34 1.48
N ILE A 49 -6.75 1.81 2.32
CA ILE A 49 -5.87 0.96 3.12
C ILE A 49 -5.95 1.37 4.59
N LYS A 50 -5.65 0.42 5.47
CA LYS A 50 -5.51 0.63 6.91
C LYS A 50 -4.10 0.28 7.35
N ALA A 51 -3.58 1.03 8.32
CA ALA A 51 -2.31 0.70 8.97
C ALA A 51 -2.58 -0.36 10.04
N THR A 52 -2.14 -1.59 9.82
CA THR A 52 -2.34 -2.70 10.77
C THR A 52 -1.27 -2.76 11.85
N ASN A 53 -0.02 -2.45 11.49
CA ASN A 53 1.14 -2.51 12.38
C ASN A 53 2.24 -1.55 11.93
N TYR A 54 3.31 -1.42 12.72
CA TYR A 54 4.43 -0.56 12.37
C TYR A 54 5.10 -0.99 11.06
N GLY A 55 4.92 -0.19 10.00
CA GLY A 55 5.46 -0.47 8.67
C GLY A 55 4.62 -1.45 7.83
N GLU A 56 3.40 -1.77 8.25
CA GLU A 56 2.47 -2.64 7.54
C GLU A 56 1.19 -1.91 7.15
N VAL A 57 0.62 -2.31 6.01
CA VAL A 57 -0.65 -1.83 5.50
C VAL A 57 -1.49 -3.00 5.00
N ALA A 58 -2.80 -2.91 5.18
CA ALA A 58 -3.78 -3.88 4.68
C ALA A 58 -4.90 -3.14 3.95
N PHE A 59 -5.64 -3.84 3.10
CA PHE A 59 -6.87 -3.29 2.53
C PHE A 59 -7.93 -3.04 3.63
N THR A 60 -8.68 -1.95 3.52
CA THR A 60 -9.82 -1.65 4.41
C THR A 60 -11.03 -2.52 4.08
N LEU A 61 -11.26 -2.81 2.80
CA LEU A 61 -12.32 -3.69 2.36
C LEU A 61 -12.02 -5.14 2.77
N PRO A 62 -12.85 -5.78 3.61
CA PRO A 62 -12.82 -7.22 3.72
C PRO A 62 -13.24 -7.78 2.35
N PHE A 63 -12.44 -8.71 1.80
CA PHE A 63 -12.89 -9.50 0.67
C PHE A 63 -14.19 -10.22 1.11
N PHE A 64 -15.32 -9.84 0.51
CA PHE A 64 -16.60 -10.56 0.65
C PHE A 64 -16.63 -11.73 -0.33
#